data_AF-A0AAV5KQW0-F1
#
_entry.id   AF-A0AAV5KQW0-F1
#
_cell.length_a   1.000
_cell.length_b   1.000
_cell.length_c   1.000
_cell.angle_alpha   90.00
_cell.angle_beta   90.00
_cell.angle_gamma   90.00
#
_symmetry.space_group_name_H-M   'P 1'
#
loop_
_entity.id
_entity.type
_entity.pdbx_description
1 polymer ?
#
loop_
_entity_poly.entity_id
_entity_poly.type
_entity_poly.pdbx_seq_one_letter_code
_entity_poly.pdbx_strand_id
1 'polypeptide(L)'
;MNLLAHFGQLVATFEAFIGVRDDKATAQVKLFGDNLQVLEKNLPLDNAYKSKDVIAAPIRVIQLIYNAGDVKGPQTIAFNLPNEERIVKDRGTSMVMLKNASEAKFKHILEPIADTCIKKEQRELVDFESFFLHTIFHECCHGIGPHTITPPDGRKSTVRLLRIVSGLIFKNRSLAKEKENEEQELEELYSAWKKQKQI
;
A
#
# COMPACT_ATOMS: atom_id res chain seq x y z
N MET A 1 -24.69 -18.88 -14.74
CA MET A 1 -23.25 -18.92 -15.07
C MET A 1 -23.02 -17.84 -16.13
N ASN A 2 -22.65 -16.62 -15.71
CA ASN A 2 -22.65 -15.44 -16.59
C ASN A 2 -21.35 -15.35 -17.39
N LEU A 3 -21.47 -15.50 -18.71
CA LEU A 3 -20.40 -15.46 -19.72
C LEU A 3 -19.67 -14.10 -19.83
N LEU A 4 -20.11 -13.06 -19.10
CA LEU A 4 -19.59 -11.69 -19.25
C LEU A 4 -18.30 -11.39 -18.46
N ALA A 5 -17.90 -12.25 -17.52
CA ALA A 5 -16.71 -12.02 -16.69
C ALA A 5 -15.36 -12.28 -17.41
N HIS A 6 -15.39 -12.80 -18.65
CA HIS A 6 -14.18 -13.24 -19.37
C HIS A 6 -13.59 -12.21 -20.35
N PHE A 7 -14.26 -11.06 -20.55
CA PHE A 7 -13.68 -9.91 -21.22
C PHE A 7 -13.44 -8.83 -20.16
N GLY A 8 -12.18 -8.45 -19.94
CA GLY A 8 -11.74 -7.62 -18.81
C GLY A 8 -12.72 -6.51 -18.40
N GLN A 9 -13.35 -6.70 -17.23
CA GLN A 9 -13.94 -5.70 -16.33
C GLN A 9 -14.45 -4.41 -16.98
N LEU A 10 -15.47 -4.51 -17.86
CA LEU A 10 -16.23 -3.33 -18.34
C LEU A 10 -17.38 -2.93 -17.41
N VAL A 11 -17.69 -3.75 -16.42
CA VAL A 11 -18.81 -3.55 -15.48
C VAL A 11 -18.31 -3.48 -14.06
N ALA A 12 -18.68 -2.41 -13.35
CA ALA A 12 -18.45 -2.27 -11.93
C ALA A 12 -19.51 -3.03 -11.13
N THR A 13 -19.12 -3.53 -9.96
CA THR A 13 -20.00 -4.15 -8.98
C THR A 13 -20.31 -3.15 -7.87
N PHE A 14 -21.48 -3.29 -7.24
CA PHE A 14 -21.85 -2.45 -6.10
C PHE A 14 -21.19 -2.95 -4.83
N GLU A 15 -20.52 -2.07 -4.10
CA GLU A 15 -19.95 -2.34 -2.77
C GLU A 15 -20.16 -1.14 -1.85
N ALA A 16 -20.21 -1.39 -0.54
CA ALA A 16 -20.30 -0.37 0.49
C ALA A 16 -19.40 -0.72 1.66
N PHE A 17 -18.72 0.29 2.20
CA PHE A 17 -17.92 0.21 3.43
C PHE A 17 -18.33 1.34 4.35
N ILE A 18 -18.78 0.99 5.56
CA ILE A 18 -19.20 1.92 6.61
C ILE A 18 -18.26 1.71 7.79
N GLY A 19 -17.64 2.79 8.26
CA GLY A 19 -16.73 2.74 9.38
C GLY A 19 -16.51 4.10 10.02
N VAL A 20 -15.83 4.08 11.17
CA VAL A 20 -15.46 5.28 11.92
C VAL A 20 -13.99 5.57 11.67
N ARG A 21 -13.67 6.83 11.36
CA ARG A 21 -12.28 7.25 11.12
C ARG A 21 -11.48 7.20 12.43
N ASP A 22 -10.30 6.60 12.36
CA ASP A 22 -9.29 6.66 13.43
C ASP A 22 -8.36 7.84 13.13
N ASP A 23 -8.60 8.97 13.79
CA ASP A 23 -7.83 10.20 13.57
C ASP A 23 -6.36 10.05 13.97
N LYS A 24 -6.07 9.32 15.06
CA LYS A 24 -4.71 9.10 15.54
C LYS A 24 -3.93 8.26 14.54
N ALA A 25 -4.48 7.11 14.12
CA ALA A 25 -3.83 6.27 13.13
C ALA A 25 -3.73 6.96 11.75
N THR A 26 -4.75 7.72 11.35
CA THR A 26 -4.72 8.50 10.10
C THR A 26 -3.60 9.55 10.11
N ALA A 27 -3.40 10.25 11.24
CA ALA A 27 -2.30 11.21 11.38
C ALA A 27 -0.93 10.52 11.31
N GLN A 28 -0.77 9.35 11.94
CA GLN A 28 0.48 8.59 11.94
C GLN A 28 0.90 8.13 10.53
N VAL A 29 -0.05 7.77 9.69
CA VAL A 29 0.24 7.29 8.33
C VAL A 29 0.41 8.43 7.31
N LYS A 30 0.05 9.66 7.67
CA LYS A 30 0.26 10.85 6.82
C LYS A 30 1.71 11.01 6.41
N LEU A 31 2.64 10.63 7.30
CA LEU A 31 4.08 10.66 7.04
C LEU A 31 4.46 9.89 5.75
N PHE A 32 3.81 8.77 5.46
CA PHE A 32 4.10 7.99 4.24
C PHE A 32 3.67 8.73 2.98
N GLY A 33 2.54 9.44 3.02
CA GLY A 33 2.10 10.29 1.92
C GLY A 33 3.03 11.47 1.72
N ASP A 34 3.44 12.14 2.80
CA ASP A 34 4.31 13.31 2.75
C ASP A 34 5.72 12.99 2.20
N ASN A 35 6.18 11.74 2.35
CA ASN A 35 7.51 11.30 1.89
C ASN A 35 7.52 10.56 0.54
N LEU A 36 6.38 10.47 -0.16
CA LEU A 36 6.28 9.65 -1.37
C LEU A 36 7.24 10.10 -2.49
N GLN A 37 7.47 11.41 -2.62
CA GLN A 37 8.41 11.97 -3.58
C GLN A 37 9.88 11.62 -3.27
N VAL A 38 10.22 11.47 -1.98
CA VAL A 38 11.55 11.03 -1.53
C VAL A 38 11.74 9.56 -1.91
N LEU A 39 10.72 8.73 -1.69
CA LEU A 39 10.74 7.32 -2.08
C LEU A 39 10.91 7.13 -3.60
N GLU A 40 10.22 7.93 -4.42
CA GLU A 40 10.39 7.92 -5.88
C GLU A 40 11.84 8.22 -6.30
N LYS A 41 12.43 9.25 -5.71
CA LYS A 41 13.80 9.68 -6.03
C LYS A 41 14.83 8.63 -5.66
N ASN A 42 14.61 7.90 -4.58
CA ASN A 42 15.49 6.84 -4.09
C ASN A 42 15.20 5.46 -4.72
N LEU A 43 14.29 5.37 -5.70
CA LEU A 43 14.16 4.14 -6.48
C LEU A 43 15.52 3.80 -7.16
N PRO A 44 15.99 2.53 -7.09
CA PRO A 44 17.16 2.01 -7.79
C PRO A 44 16.81 1.73 -9.25
N LEU A 45 16.27 2.74 -9.90
CA LEU A 45 16.00 2.82 -11.33
C LEU A 45 16.80 3.98 -11.87
N ASP A 46 17.12 3.94 -13.17
CA ASP A 46 17.68 5.12 -13.82
C ASP A 46 16.70 6.28 -13.75
N ASN A 47 17.22 7.50 -13.60
CA ASN A 47 16.40 8.70 -13.46
C ASN A 47 15.43 8.92 -14.65
N ALA A 48 15.73 8.33 -15.82
CA ALA A 48 14.84 8.36 -16.99
C ALA A 48 13.51 7.61 -16.78
N TYR A 49 13.47 6.66 -15.86
CA TYR A 49 12.27 5.87 -15.54
C TYR A 49 11.53 6.34 -14.29
N LYS A 50 12.09 7.32 -13.57
CA LYS A 50 11.47 7.91 -12.38
C LYS A 50 10.45 8.97 -12.78
N SER A 51 9.34 8.99 -12.07
CA SER A 51 8.34 10.03 -12.15
C SER A 51 8.89 11.34 -11.57
N LYS A 52 8.69 12.45 -12.28
CA LYS A 52 9.16 13.77 -11.82
C LYS A 52 8.38 14.26 -10.62
N ASP A 53 7.06 14.09 -10.68
CA ASP A 53 6.12 14.52 -9.65
C ASP A 53 5.27 13.31 -9.25
N VAL A 54 5.29 12.98 -7.96
CA VAL A 54 4.40 11.97 -7.38
C VAL A 54 3.50 12.63 -6.36
N ILE A 55 2.20 12.43 -6.54
CA ILE A 55 1.17 12.94 -5.63
C ILE A 55 0.66 11.77 -4.81
N ALA A 56 0.83 11.86 -3.49
CA ALA A 56 0.28 10.88 -2.59
C ALA A 56 -1.24 11.02 -2.49
N ALA A 57 -1.94 9.90 -2.60
CA ALA A 57 -3.36 9.85 -2.28
C ALA A 57 -3.55 10.10 -0.77
N PRO A 58 -4.52 10.92 -0.34
CA PRO A 58 -4.90 10.99 1.06
C PRO A 58 -5.23 9.60 1.61
N ILE A 59 -4.49 9.22 2.65
CA ILE A 59 -4.66 7.97 3.38
C ILE A 59 -5.61 8.21 4.55
N ARG A 60 -6.58 7.31 4.72
CA ARG A 60 -7.51 7.29 5.85
C ARG A 60 -7.48 5.93 6.51
N VAL A 61 -7.35 5.91 7.82
CA VAL A 61 -7.50 4.69 8.61
C VAL A 61 -8.89 4.69 9.23
N ILE A 62 -9.63 3.60 9.05
CA ILE A 62 -10.98 3.45 9.61
C ILE A 62 -11.12 2.13 10.36
N GLN A 63 -12.00 2.13 11.34
CA GLN A 63 -12.56 0.95 11.97
C GLN A 63 -13.83 0.57 11.22
N LEU A 64 -13.80 -0.57 10.54
CA LEU A 64 -14.93 -1.07 9.76
C LEU A 64 -16.07 -1.51 10.69
N ILE A 65 -17.27 -0.99 10.46
CA ILE A 65 -18.49 -1.38 11.18
C ILE A 65 -19.31 -2.34 10.32
N TYR A 66 -19.45 -2.04 9.04
CA TYR A 66 -20.28 -2.81 8.12
C TYR A 66 -19.78 -2.70 6.69
N ASN A 67 -19.87 -3.80 5.94
CA ASN A 67 -19.65 -3.80 4.50
C ASN A 67 -20.67 -4.72 3.80
N ALA A 68 -20.99 -4.41 2.55
CA ALA A 68 -21.98 -5.15 1.76
C ALA A 68 -21.70 -5.04 0.25
N GLY A 69 -22.39 -5.87 -0.54
CA GLY A 69 -22.24 -5.92 -1.99
C GLY A 69 -21.13 -6.87 -2.42
N ASP A 70 -20.20 -6.41 -3.26
CA ASP A 70 -19.07 -7.19 -3.77
C ASP A 70 -17.93 -7.34 -2.76
N VAL A 71 -18.29 -7.78 -1.56
CA VAL A 71 -17.37 -8.16 -0.49
C VAL A 71 -17.16 -9.69 -0.47
N LYS A 72 -17.52 -10.37 -1.59
CA LYS A 72 -17.44 -11.82 -1.71
C LYS A 72 -16.00 -12.25 -1.98
N GLY A 73 -15.38 -12.90 -1.01
CA GLY A 73 -14.01 -13.40 -1.11
C GLY A 73 -13.23 -13.13 0.18
N PRO A 74 -11.88 -13.16 0.12
CA PRO A 74 -11.07 -12.72 1.24
C PRO A 74 -11.43 -11.27 1.59
N GLN A 75 -11.78 -11.02 2.86
CA GLN A 75 -12.15 -9.69 3.34
C GLN A 75 -11.09 -8.64 2.93
N THR A 76 -11.52 -7.56 2.30
CA THR A 76 -10.65 -6.42 1.94
C THR A 76 -10.06 -5.78 3.19
N ILE A 77 -8.79 -5.38 3.14
CA ILE A 77 -8.11 -4.65 4.24
C ILE A 77 -7.67 -3.24 3.85
N ALA A 78 -7.58 -2.96 2.56
CA ALA A 78 -7.29 -1.65 2.01
C ALA A 78 -7.92 -1.53 0.62
N PHE A 79 -8.30 -0.32 0.24
CA PHE A 79 -8.74 -0.01 -1.11
C PHE A 79 -8.39 1.42 -1.49
N ASN A 80 -8.26 1.68 -2.79
CA ASN A 80 -7.95 2.98 -3.36
C ASN A 80 -9.01 3.34 -4.41
N LEU A 81 -9.73 4.44 -4.22
CA LEU A 81 -10.84 4.85 -5.08
C LEU A 81 -10.78 6.36 -5.39
N PRO A 82 -11.33 6.83 -6.52
CA PRO A 82 -12.10 6.07 -7.51
C PRO A 82 -11.23 5.34 -8.55
N ASN A 83 -11.83 4.41 -9.31
CA ASN A 83 -11.17 3.65 -10.38
C ASN A 83 -11.19 4.35 -11.76
N GLU A 84 -12.03 5.37 -11.95
CA GLU A 84 -12.20 6.03 -13.24
C GLU A 84 -11.03 6.98 -13.54
N GLU A 85 -10.31 6.73 -14.64
CA GLU A 85 -9.02 7.36 -14.93
C GLU A 85 -9.09 8.89 -15.10
N ARG A 86 -10.20 9.45 -15.60
CA ARG A 86 -10.37 10.89 -15.77
C ARG A 86 -10.54 11.57 -14.42
N ILE A 87 -11.37 11.03 -13.52
CA ILE A 87 -11.55 11.55 -12.16
C ILE A 87 -10.25 11.42 -11.37
N VAL A 88 -9.53 10.31 -11.52
CA VAL A 88 -8.21 10.16 -10.90
C VAL A 88 -7.24 11.24 -11.39
N LYS A 89 -7.22 11.53 -12.69
CA LYS A 89 -6.37 12.58 -13.25
C LYS A 89 -6.74 13.97 -12.75
N ASP A 90 -8.03 14.25 -12.64
CA ASP A 90 -8.53 15.59 -12.33
C ASP A 90 -8.57 15.88 -10.81
N ARG A 91 -8.78 14.86 -9.98
CA ARG A 91 -9.03 15.00 -8.53
C ARG A 91 -8.23 14.06 -7.63
N GLY A 92 -7.46 13.15 -8.20
CA GLY A 92 -6.71 12.14 -7.45
C GLY A 92 -7.60 11.02 -6.90
N THR A 93 -7.00 10.19 -6.04
CA THR A 93 -7.68 9.08 -5.34
C THR A 93 -7.63 9.27 -3.84
N SER A 94 -8.32 8.42 -3.08
CA SER A 94 -8.16 8.28 -1.63
C SER A 94 -7.98 6.82 -1.28
N MET A 95 -6.99 6.58 -0.43
CA MET A 95 -6.64 5.28 0.09
C MET A 95 -7.28 5.09 1.47
N VAL A 96 -8.00 3.99 1.66
CA VAL A 96 -8.68 3.67 2.92
C VAL A 96 -8.14 2.35 3.46
N MET A 97 -7.70 2.36 4.71
CA MET A 97 -7.18 1.20 5.44
C MET A 97 -8.22 0.75 6.48
N LEU A 98 -8.58 -0.53 6.48
CA LEU A 98 -9.52 -1.15 7.41
C LEU A 98 -8.76 -1.81 8.56
N LYS A 99 -8.45 -1.04 9.61
CA LYS A 99 -7.49 -1.45 10.65
C LYS A 99 -7.96 -2.67 11.43
N ASN A 100 -9.20 -2.68 11.93
CA ASN A 100 -9.76 -3.85 12.62
C ASN A 100 -9.87 -5.11 11.74
N ALA A 101 -10.12 -4.97 10.44
CA ALA A 101 -10.09 -6.11 9.51
C ALA A 101 -8.66 -6.66 9.35
N SER A 102 -7.65 -5.77 9.29
CA SER A 102 -6.24 -6.15 9.30
C SER A 102 -5.83 -6.84 10.59
N GLU A 103 -6.26 -6.34 11.75
CA GLU A 103 -6.01 -6.95 13.07
C GLU A 103 -6.58 -8.38 13.11
N ALA A 104 -7.81 -8.56 12.62
CA ALA A 104 -8.43 -9.87 12.55
C ALA A 104 -7.66 -10.84 11.63
N LYS A 105 -7.21 -10.38 10.45
CA LYS A 105 -6.38 -11.22 9.56
C LYS A 105 -5.03 -11.55 10.18
N PHE A 106 -4.39 -10.59 10.84
CA PHE A 106 -3.11 -10.81 11.50
C PHE A 106 -3.24 -11.91 12.55
N LYS A 107 -4.19 -11.76 13.46
CA LYS A 107 -4.42 -12.69 14.57
C LYS A 107 -4.87 -14.07 14.12
N HIS A 108 -5.81 -14.15 13.18
CA HIS A 108 -6.47 -15.41 12.85
C HIS A 108 -5.87 -16.13 11.64
N ILE A 109 -5.00 -15.47 10.88
CA ILE A 109 -4.38 -16.05 9.68
C ILE A 109 -2.86 -15.94 9.75
N LEU A 110 -2.30 -14.74 9.92
CA LEU A 110 -0.85 -14.57 9.84
C LEU A 110 -0.11 -15.22 11.01
N GLU A 111 -0.58 -15.03 12.24
CA GLU A 111 0.01 -15.64 13.44
C GLU A 111 0.03 -17.19 13.34
N PRO A 112 -1.09 -17.89 13.03
CA PRO A 112 -1.07 -19.34 12.83
C PRO A 112 -0.13 -19.81 11.70
N ILE A 113 -0.04 -19.04 10.61
CA ILE A 113 0.89 -19.34 9.51
C ILE A 113 2.33 -19.20 10.02
N ALA A 114 2.66 -18.12 10.74
CA ALA A 114 3.98 -17.91 11.30
C ALA A 114 4.38 -19.04 12.28
N ASP A 115 3.44 -19.49 13.12
CA ASP A 115 3.67 -20.61 14.03
C ASP A 115 4.04 -21.92 13.33
N THR A 116 3.66 -22.08 12.07
CA THR A 116 3.98 -23.27 11.27
C THR A 116 5.20 -23.06 10.39
N CYS A 117 5.37 -21.88 9.81
CA CYS A 117 6.32 -21.64 8.72
C CYS A 117 7.66 -21.01 9.13
N ILE A 118 7.76 -20.39 10.32
CA ILE A 118 9.01 -19.77 10.78
C ILE A 118 9.54 -20.38 12.08
N LYS A 119 10.86 -20.28 12.26
CA LYS A 119 11.55 -20.78 13.44
C LYS A 119 11.04 -20.08 14.70
N LYS A 120 11.03 -20.79 15.82
CA LYS A 120 10.46 -20.30 17.09
C LYS A 120 11.12 -19.00 17.54
N GLU A 121 12.43 -18.87 17.33
CA GLU A 121 13.22 -17.70 17.71
C GLU A 121 12.85 -16.45 16.91
N GLN A 122 12.24 -16.60 15.72
CA GLN A 122 11.85 -15.47 14.88
C GLN A 122 10.42 -14.99 15.13
N ARG A 123 9.63 -15.73 15.93
CA ARG A 123 8.20 -15.44 16.13
C ARG A 123 7.97 -14.15 16.88
N GLU A 124 8.90 -13.76 17.76
CA GLU A 124 8.84 -12.47 18.47
C GLU A 124 8.97 -11.26 17.54
N LEU A 125 9.48 -11.45 16.31
CA LEU A 125 9.57 -10.42 15.28
C LEU A 125 8.29 -10.29 14.44
N VAL A 126 7.28 -11.13 14.69
CA VAL A 126 5.99 -11.06 14.00
C VAL A 126 5.04 -10.20 14.82
N ASP A 127 4.90 -8.95 14.42
CA ASP A 127 4.02 -7.99 15.08
C ASP A 127 3.03 -7.34 14.10
N PHE A 128 1.89 -6.91 14.65
CA PHE A 128 0.80 -6.33 13.86
C PHE A 128 1.20 -5.02 13.17
N GLU A 129 2.06 -4.23 13.81
CA GLU A 129 2.45 -2.92 13.32
C GLU A 129 3.28 -3.05 12.03
N SER A 130 4.26 -3.96 12.02
CA SER A 130 5.04 -4.32 10.83
C SER A 130 4.15 -4.84 9.69
N PHE A 131 3.16 -5.67 10.02
CA PHE A 131 2.18 -6.15 9.03
C PHE A 131 1.35 -5.01 8.43
N PHE A 132 0.82 -4.13 9.29
CA PHE A 132 -0.06 -3.04 8.88
C PHE A 132 0.68 -1.94 8.10
N LEU A 133 1.86 -1.53 8.59
CA LEU A 133 2.73 -0.58 7.90
C LEU A 133 3.17 -1.12 6.55
N HIS A 134 3.50 -2.42 6.46
CA HIS A 134 3.81 -3.03 5.19
C HIS A 134 2.66 -2.91 4.18
N THR A 135 1.41 -3.13 4.60
CA THR A 135 0.26 -2.96 3.69
C THR A 135 0.15 -1.51 3.24
N ILE A 136 0.34 -0.53 4.12
CA ILE A 136 0.33 0.90 3.74
C ILE A 136 1.42 1.19 2.71
N PHE A 137 2.64 0.72 2.95
CA PHE A 137 3.74 0.87 2.00
C PHE A 137 3.45 0.19 0.67
N HIS A 138 2.85 -1.01 0.68
CA HIS A 138 2.43 -1.70 -0.54
C HIS A 138 1.51 -0.82 -1.39
N GLU A 139 0.50 -0.23 -0.76
CA GLU A 139 -0.45 0.64 -1.45
C GLU A 139 0.19 1.95 -1.92
N CYS A 140 1.03 2.59 -1.10
CA CYS A 140 1.82 3.75 -1.51
C CYS A 140 2.72 3.43 -2.71
N CYS A 141 3.31 2.22 -2.74
CA CYS A 141 4.14 1.75 -3.84
C CYS A 141 3.39 1.63 -5.16
N HIS A 142 2.05 1.53 -5.17
CA HIS A 142 1.27 1.62 -6.39
C HIS A 142 1.31 3.01 -7.05
N GLY A 143 1.63 4.05 -6.27
CA GLY A 143 1.72 5.45 -6.71
C GLY A 143 3.10 5.88 -7.23
N ILE A 144 4.15 5.07 -7.06
CA ILE A 144 5.54 5.37 -7.47
C ILE A 144 6.03 4.44 -8.58
N GLY A 145 7.12 4.83 -9.25
CA GLY A 145 7.72 4.14 -10.37
C GLY A 145 7.06 4.45 -11.72
N PRO A 146 7.42 3.72 -12.78
CA PRO A 146 6.96 4.01 -14.14
C PRO A 146 5.51 3.56 -14.38
N HIS A 147 4.57 4.50 -14.50
CA HIS A 147 3.18 4.19 -14.86
C HIS A 147 2.94 4.11 -16.36
N THR A 148 3.57 4.99 -17.14
CA THR A 148 3.49 5.05 -18.59
C THR A 148 4.88 4.87 -19.18
N ILE A 149 5.02 3.93 -20.10
CA ILE A 149 6.24 3.75 -20.88
C ILE A 149 5.96 4.06 -22.35
N THR A 150 6.97 4.56 -23.05
CA THR A 150 6.96 4.71 -24.49
C THR A 150 7.98 3.71 -25.04
N PRO A 151 7.56 2.54 -25.53
CA PRO A 151 8.45 1.59 -26.18
C PRO A 151 9.05 2.20 -27.46
N PRO A 152 10.06 1.55 -28.08
CA PRO A 152 10.73 2.04 -29.28
C PRO A 152 9.80 2.27 -30.49
N ASP A 153 8.60 1.67 -30.48
CA ASP A 153 7.55 1.87 -31.49
C ASP A 153 6.78 3.20 -31.32
N GLY A 154 7.10 4.00 -30.30
CA GLY A 154 6.54 5.32 -30.04
C GLY A 154 5.14 5.30 -29.42
N ARG A 155 4.53 4.14 -29.17
CA ARG A 155 3.17 4.04 -28.64
C ARG A 155 3.17 4.10 -27.12
N LYS A 156 2.44 5.04 -26.53
CA LYS A 156 2.28 5.06 -25.07
C LYS A 156 1.58 3.79 -24.60
N SER A 157 2.19 3.08 -23.65
CA SER A 157 1.65 1.87 -23.03
C SER A 157 1.71 1.99 -21.50
N THR A 158 0.83 1.27 -20.80
CA THR A 158 0.78 1.27 -19.34
C THR A 158 1.42 0.02 -18.76
N VAL A 159 2.19 0.18 -17.68
CA VAL A 159 2.84 -0.94 -17.01
C VAL A 159 1.84 -1.57 -16.04
N ARG A 160 0.89 -2.38 -16.55
CA ARG A 160 -0.08 -3.09 -15.70
C ARG A 160 0.48 -4.36 -15.04
N LEU A 161 1.52 -4.98 -15.60
CA LEU A 161 1.95 -6.33 -15.21
C LEU A 161 3.07 -6.43 -14.16
N LEU A 162 3.85 -5.37 -13.90
CA LEU A 162 4.97 -5.39 -12.93
C LEU A 162 4.59 -4.92 -11.51
N ARG A 163 3.34 -4.47 -11.32
CA ARG A 163 2.90 -3.72 -10.14
C ARG A 163 2.89 -4.52 -8.83
N ILE A 164 2.76 -5.84 -8.90
CA ILE A 164 2.67 -6.74 -7.73
C ILE A 164 4.07 -7.18 -7.24
N VAL A 165 5.02 -7.35 -8.17
CA VAL A 165 6.36 -7.89 -7.85
C VAL A 165 7.29 -6.78 -7.34
N SER A 166 7.16 -5.55 -7.84
CA SER A 166 7.99 -4.42 -7.41
C SER A 166 7.81 -4.09 -5.93
N GLY A 167 6.59 -4.09 -5.38
CA GLY A 167 6.34 -3.77 -3.97
C GLY A 167 6.99 -4.75 -2.98
N LEU A 168 7.04 -6.05 -3.32
CA LEU A 168 7.66 -7.09 -2.51
C LEU A 168 9.20 -7.07 -2.56
N ILE A 169 9.78 -6.80 -3.73
CA ILE A 169 11.25 -6.77 -3.92
C ILE A 169 11.86 -5.47 -3.35
N PHE A 170 11.14 -4.34 -3.44
CA PHE A 170 11.56 -3.09 -2.82
C PHE A 170 11.69 -3.20 -1.30
N LYS A 171 10.70 -3.83 -0.68
CA LYS A 171 10.57 -4.02 0.77
C LYS A 171 11.78 -4.71 1.41
N ASN A 172 12.25 -5.81 0.83
CA ASN A 172 13.38 -6.54 1.41
C ASN A 172 14.73 -5.88 1.12
N ARG A 173 14.83 -4.95 0.17
CA ARG A 173 16.11 -4.33 -0.21
C ARG A 173 16.33 -2.96 0.42
N SER A 174 15.29 -2.18 0.70
CA SER A 174 15.41 -0.96 1.52
C SER A 174 15.66 -1.30 3.00
N LEU A 175 15.13 -2.43 3.48
CA LEU A 175 15.40 -2.94 4.83
C LEU A 175 16.71 -3.75 4.94
N ALA A 176 17.34 -4.13 3.82
CA ALA A 176 18.53 -4.99 3.83
C ALA A 176 19.76 -4.41 3.10
N LYS A 177 19.76 -3.12 2.72
CA LYS A 177 20.96 -2.48 2.19
C LYS A 177 21.56 -1.52 3.21
N GLU A 178 22.58 -2.02 3.88
CA GLU A 178 23.67 -1.24 4.46
C GLU A 178 24.19 -0.23 3.43
N LYS A 179 23.88 1.06 3.64
CA LYS A 179 24.76 2.19 3.39
C LYS A 179 24.40 3.30 4.39
N GLU A 180 25.38 3.68 5.20
CA GLU A 180 25.34 4.51 6.42
C GLU A 180 24.56 5.84 6.39
N ASN A 181 24.02 6.29 5.25
CA ASN A 181 23.28 7.57 5.15
C ASN A 181 21.76 7.43 4.95
N GLU A 182 21.24 6.33 4.39
CA GLU A 182 19.79 6.14 4.16
C GLU A 182 19.09 5.50 5.37
N GLU A 183 19.83 4.72 6.16
CA GLU A 183 19.38 4.10 7.41
C GLU A 183 19.07 5.15 8.47
N GLN A 184 19.82 6.27 8.47
CA GLN A 184 19.61 7.38 9.39
C GLN A 184 18.27 8.10 9.13
N GLU A 185 17.88 8.30 7.88
CA GLU A 185 16.57 8.93 7.54
C GLU A 185 15.40 8.00 7.85
N LEU A 186 15.52 6.69 7.59
CA LEU A 186 14.47 5.72 7.91
C LEU A 186 14.36 5.45 9.42
N GLU A 187 15.47 5.39 10.14
CA GLU A 187 15.50 5.36 11.61
C GLU A 187 15.00 6.67 12.21
N GLU A 188 15.24 7.82 11.58
CA GLU A 188 14.65 9.10 12.00
C GLU A 188 13.14 9.12 11.76
N LEU A 189 12.64 8.60 10.64
CA LEU A 189 11.21 8.46 10.38
C LEU A 189 10.55 7.48 11.36
N TYR A 190 11.19 6.33 11.62
CA TYR A 190 10.73 5.33 12.57
C TYR A 190 10.81 5.83 14.03
N SER A 191 11.86 6.56 14.40
CA SER A 191 12.04 7.20 15.71
C SER A 191 11.09 8.39 15.91
N ALA A 192 10.85 9.21 14.89
CA ALA A 192 9.85 10.28 14.92
C ALA A 192 8.44 9.71 15.09
N TRP A 193 8.15 8.60 14.41
CA TRP A 193 6.91 7.86 14.55
C TRP A 193 6.76 7.25 15.96
N LYS A 194 7.82 6.65 16.53
CA LYS A 194 7.82 6.17 17.94
C LYS A 194 7.61 7.30 18.95
N LYS A 195 8.20 8.48 18.73
CA LYS A 195 8.00 9.66 19.61
C LYS A 195 6.56 10.17 19.59
N GLN A 196 5.87 10.10 18.45
CA GLN A 196 4.44 10.46 18.37
C GLN A 196 3.49 9.50 19.10
N LYS A 197 3.97 8.34 19.57
CA LYS A 197 3.21 7.40 20.41
C LYS A 197 3.22 7.75 21.91
N GLN A 198 4.09 8.65 22.39
CA GLN A 198 4.31 8.92 23.83
C GLN A 198 3.36 9.98 24.44
N ILE A 199 2.17 10.17 23.86
CA ILE A 199 1.03 10.89 24.47
C ILE A 199 -0.26 10.10 24.22
#